data_AF-A0AAP4F6W5-F1
#
_entry.id   AF-A0AAP4F6W5-F1
#
_cell.length_a   1.000
_cell.length_b   1.000
_cell.length_c   1.000
_cell.angle_alpha   90.00
_cell.angle_beta   90.00
_cell.angle_gamma   90.00
#
_symmetry.space_group_name_H-M   'P 1'
#
loop_
_entity.id
_entity.type
_entity.pdbx_description
1 polymer ?
#
loop_
_entity_poly.entity_id
_entity_poly.type
_entity_poly.pdbx_seq_one_letter_code
_entity_poly.pdbx_strand_id
1 'polypeptide(L)' 'MTKTHAREALRRLAAGKRITKARHQDLTDNGYITTDDNGRDYVTPQGTQLLNEKDAH' A
#
# COMPACT_ATOMS: atom_id res chain seq x y z
N MET A 1 3.60 1.94 11.24
CA MET A 1 2.90 3.02 10.49
C MET A 1 1.45 3.15 10.97
N THR A 2 0.81 4.32 10.94
CA THR A 2 -0.65 4.43 11.20
C THR A 2 -1.45 4.07 9.94
N LYS A 3 -2.69 3.58 10.09
CA LYS A 3 -3.55 3.18 8.94
C LYS A 3 -3.71 4.27 7.89
N THR A 4 -3.84 5.54 8.30
CA THR A 4 -3.94 6.70 7.40
C THR A 4 -2.69 6.88 6.54
N HIS A 5 -1.50 6.72 7.14
CA HIS A 5 -0.24 6.84 6.40
C HIS A 5 -0.05 5.66 5.43
N ALA A 6 -0.43 4.44 5.84
CA ALA A 6 -0.40 3.25 4.98
C ALA A 6 -1.33 3.45 3.76
N ARG A 7 -2.55 3.92 3.99
CA ARG A 7 -3.50 4.24 2.92
C ARG A 7 -2.96 5.27 1.93
N GLU A 8 -2.34 6.34 2.42
CA GLU A 8 -1.74 7.36 1.54
C GLU A 8 -0.59 6.80 0.71
N ALA A 9 0.30 6.03 1.33
CA ALA A 9 1.42 5.38 0.63
C ALA A 9 0.90 4.41 -0.44
N LEU A 10 -0.12 3.63 -0.12
CA LEU A 10 -0.73 2.68 -1.04
C LEU A 10 -1.45 3.38 -2.21
N ARG A 11 -2.17 4.49 -1.95
CA ARG A 11 -2.75 5.33 -3.02
C ARG A 11 -1.68 5.88 -3.95
N ARG A 12 -0.56 6.35 -3.40
CA ARG A 12 0.56 6.86 -4.21
C ARG A 12 1.16 5.75 -5.07
N LEU A 13 1.39 4.57 -4.49
CA LEU A 13 1.89 3.41 -5.22
C LEU A 13 0.94 2.98 -6.34
N ALA A 14 -0.35 2.85 -6.06
CA ALA A 14 -1.39 2.52 -7.06
C ALA A 14 -1.50 3.57 -8.17
N ALA A 15 -1.20 4.83 -7.86
CA ALA A 15 -1.12 5.92 -8.84
C ALA A 15 0.23 5.99 -9.59
N GLY A 16 1.14 5.01 -9.41
CA GLY A 16 2.47 5.00 -10.01
C GLY A 16 3.41 6.07 -9.48
N LYS A 17 3.08 6.70 -8.34
CA LYS A 17 3.93 7.74 -7.73
C LYS A 17 5.04 7.10 -6.91
N ARG A 18 6.19 7.77 -6.90
CA ARG A 18 7.36 7.38 -6.13
C ARG A 18 7.05 7.45 -4.63
N ILE A 19 7.28 6.34 -3.93
CA ILE A 19 7.24 6.25 -2.46
C ILE A 19 8.63 5.95 -1.92
N THR A 20 8.87 6.24 -0.64
CA THR A 20 10.14 5.92 0.01
C THR A 20 10.26 4.42 0.26
N LYS A 21 11.49 3.90 0.26
CA LYS A 21 11.77 2.48 0.53
C LYS A 21 11.17 2.00 1.86
N ALA A 22 11.22 2.85 2.90
CA ALA A 22 10.60 2.55 4.19
C ALA A 22 9.08 2.34 4.06
N ARG A 23 8.37 3.24 3.36
CA ARG A 23 6.93 3.11 3.15
C ARG A 23 6.57 1.90 2.29
N HIS A 24 7.38 1.59 1.29
CA HIS A 24 7.20 0.40 0.48
C HIS A 24 7.35 -0.87 1.33
N GLN A 25 8.42 -0.95 2.13
CA GLN A 25 8.63 -2.06 3.06
C GLN A 25 7.51 -2.19 4.08
N ASP A 26 7.03 -1.09 4.68
CA ASP A 26 5.87 -1.10 5.58
C ASP A 26 4.64 -1.69 4.89
N LEU A 27 4.34 -1.29 3.64
CA LEU A 27 3.17 -1.82 2.91
C LEU A 27 3.28 -3.32 2.64
N THR A 28 4.48 -3.81 2.32
CA THR A 28 4.75 -5.23 2.11
C THR A 28 4.68 -6.02 3.42
N ASP A 29 5.29 -5.50 4.48
CA ASP A 29 5.33 -6.11 5.82
C ASP A 29 3.92 -6.24 6.42
N ASN A 30 3.07 -5.22 6.22
CA ASN A 30 1.67 -5.26 6.63
C ASN A 30 0.77 -6.09 5.69
N GLY A 31 1.32 -6.65 4.60
CA GLY A 31 0.58 -7.48 3.65
C GLY A 31 -0.40 -6.70 2.77
N TYR A 32 -0.25 -5.38 2.65
CA TYR A 32 -1.11 -4.56 1.78
C TYR A 32 -0.70 -4.61 0.30
N ILE A 33 0.58 -4.89 0.05
CA ILE A 33 1.12 -5.13 -1.29
C ILE A 33 1.96 -6.41 -1.26
N THR A 34 2.09 -7.04 -2.41
CA THR A 34 3.05 -8.11 -2.64
C THR A 34 3.89 -7.72 -3.85
N THR A 35 5.18 -8.01 -3.79
CA THR A 35 6.09 -7.78 -4.91
C THR A 35 6.36 -9.14 -5.56
N ASP A 36 6.09 -9.24 -6.86
CA ASP A 36 6.40 -10.43 -7.66
C ASP A 36 7.90 -10.54 -7.91
N ASP A 37 8.36 -11.71 -8.36
CA ASP A 37 9.78 -11.99 -8.65
C ASP A 37 10.37 -11.02 -9.70
N ASN A 38 9.51 -10.43 -10.55
CA ASN A 38 9.87 -9.39 -11.51
C ASN A 38 10.02 -7.98 -10.90
N GLY A 39 9.91 -7.83 -9.58
CA GLY A 39 9.95 -6.54 -8.90
C GLY A 39 8.71 -5.67 -9.13
N ARG A 40 7.60 -6.27 -9.59
CA ARG A 40 6.33 -5.58 -9.78
C ARG A 40 5.50 -5.64 -8.51
N ASP A 41 5.01 -4.49 -8.08
CA ASP A 41 4.13 -4.37 -6.93
C ASP A 41 2.68 -4.63 -7.32
N TYR A 42 2.04 -5.54 -6.60
CA TYR A 42 0.64 -5.88 -6.72
C TYR A 42 -0.08 -5.54 -5.42
N VAL A 43 -1.23 -4.88 -5.52
CA VAL A 43 -2.06 -4.58 -4.35
C VAL A 43 -2.82 -5.84 -3.95
N THR A 44 -2.72 -6.22 -2.68
CA THR A 44 -3.44 -7.39 -2.15
C THR A 44 -4.92 -7.06 -1.91
N PRO A 45 -5.79 -8.08 -1.68
CA PRO A 45 -7.16 -7.83 -1.27
C PRO A 45 -7.25 -6.95 -0.02
N GLN A 46 -6.32 -7.11 0.93
CA GLN A 46 -6.24 -6.31 2.15
C GLN A 46 -5.87 -4.85 1.86
N GLY A 47 -4.89 -4.60 0.97
CA GLY A 47 -4.56 -3.25 0.51
C GLY A 47 -5.73 -2.60 -0.21
N THR A 48 -6.48 -3.37 -1.01
CA THR A 48 -7.69 -2.91 -1.70
C THR A 48 -8.80 -2.56 -0.72
N GLN A 49 -9.01 -3.37 0.32
CA GLN A 49 -9.92 -3.03 1.42
C GLN A 49 -9.48 -1.75 2.12
N LEU A 50 -8.19 -1.56 2.41
CA LEU A 50 -7.69 -0.33 3.02
C LEU A 50 -7.91 0.92 2.13
N LEU A 51 -7.82 0.77 0.80
CA LEU A 51 -8.17 1.85 -0.13
C LEU A 51 -9.65 2.19 -0.11
N ASN A 52 -10.49 1.16 -0.05
CA ASN A 52 -11.94 1.24 -0.12
C ASN A 52 -12.60 1.51 1.23
N GLU A 53 -11.89 1.31 2.34
CA GLU A 53 -12.33 1.66 3.68
C GLU A 53 -12.58 3.17 3.66
N LYS A 54 -13.82 3.58 3.46
CA LYS A 54 -14.25 4.95 3.66
C LYS A 54 -13.91 5.22 5.12
N ASP A 55 -13.15 6.27 5.39
CA ASP A 55 -13.11 6.84 6.73
C ASP A 55 -14.57 7.04 7.13
N ALA A 56 -15.11 6.13 7.95
CA ALA A 56 -16.36 6.31 8.63
C ALA A 56 -16.05 7.30 9.74
N HIS A 57 -15.92 8.57 9.34
CA HIS A 57 -15.74 9.68 10.25
C HIS A 57 -17.09 10.06 10.87
#